data_AF-A0A832TTM8-F1
#
_entry.id   AF-A0A832TTM8-F1
#
_cell.length_a   1.000
_cell.length_b   1.000
_cell.length_c   1.000
_cell.angle_alpha   90.00
_cell.angle_beta   90.00
_cell.angle_gamma   90.00
#
_symmetry.space_group_name_H-M   'P 1'
#
loop_
_entity.id
_entity.type
_entity.pdbx_description
1 polymer ?
#
loop_
_entity_poly.entity_id
_entity_poly.type
_entity_poly.pdbx_seq_one_letter_code
_entity_poly.pdbx_strand_id
1 'polypeptide(L)' 'MIKNSARPTVIGTRSGYTICFTCPNCAKENSIVYNMPKAFYKESRDAVCGKCRKHFTVLTPD' A
#
# COMPACT_ATOMS: atom_id res chain seq x y z
N MET A 1 -19.06 -10.64 17.25
CA MET A 1 -18.31 -9.38 17.08
C MET A 1 -17.35 -9.58 15.91
N ILE A 2 -17.77 -9.21 14.69
CA ILE A 2 -16.91 -9.31 13.52
C ILE A 2 -15.77 -8.32 13.78
N LYS A 3 -14.56 -8.82 14.05
CA LYS A 3 -13.34 -8.02 14.07
C LYS A 3 -13.18 -7.50 12.64
N ASN A 4 -13.84 -6.38 12.35
CA ASN A 4 -13.62 -5.61 11.15
C ASN A 4 -12.21 -5.03 11.30
N SER A 5 -11.20 -5.88 11.07
CA SER A 5 -9.84 -5.43 10.82
C SER A 5 -9.86 -4.79 9.44
N ALA A 6 -10.58 -3.67 9.32
CA ALA A 6 -10.45 -2.75 8.22
C ALA A 6 -9.00 -2.28 8.30
N ARG A 7 -8.15 -2.95 7.51
CA ARG A 7 -6.74 -2.59 7.40
C ARG A 7 -6.72 -1.12 7.03
N PRO A 8 -5.95 -0.28 7.74
CA PRO A 8 -5.89 1.14 7.44
C PRO A 8 -5.56 1.33 5.96
N THR A 9 -6.44 2.01 5.26
CA THR A 9 -6.31 2.32 3.83
C THR A 9 -5.42 3.54 3.68
N VAL A 10 -4.47 3.48 2.75
CA VAL A 10 -3.53 4.56 2.44
C VAL A 10 -3.54 4.81 0.95
N ILE A 11 -3.42 6.07 0.54
CA ILE A 11 -3.32 6.40 -0.88
C ILE A 11 -1.86 6.28 -1.29
N GLY A 12 -1.61 5.45 -2.29
CA GLY A 12 -0.31 5.29 -2.91
C GLY A 12 -0.18 6.20 -4.14
N THR A 13 1.00 6.75 -4.34
CA THR A 13 1.38 7.46 -5.56
C THR A 13 2.07 6.49 -6.51
N ARG A 14 1.57 6.42 -7.74
CA ARG A 14 2.11 5.58 -8.80
C ARG A 14 3.23 6.32 -9.54
N SER A 15 4.41 5.72 -9.63
CA SER A 15 5.57 6.27 -10.35
C SER A 15 6.28 5.15 -11.11
N GLY A 16 6.02 5.06 -12.42
CA GLY A 16 6.42 3.90 -13.23
C GLY A 16 5.89 2.60 -12.61
N TYR A 17 6.67 1.53 -12.60
CA TYR A 17 6.30 0.26 -11.96
C TYR A 17 6.41 0.26 -10.41
N THR A 18 6.46 1.43 -9.77
CA THR A 18 6.59 1.54 -8.31
C THR A 18 5.38 2.29 -7.75
N ILE A 19 4.84 1.79 -6.64
CA ILE A 19 3.83 2.50 -5.85
C ILE A 19 4.48 2.91 -4.53
N CYS A 20 4.54 4.21 -4.27
CA CYS A 20 5.04 4.77 -3.03
C CYS A 20 3.87 5.14 -2.12
N PHE A 21 3.97 4.84 -0.83
CA PHE A 21 2.97 5.23 0.16
C PHE A 21 3.65 5.58 1.48
N THR A 22 3.09 6.55 2.19
CA THR A 22 3.58 6.94 3.52
C THR A 22 2.79 6.19 4.59
N CYS A 23 3.50 5.52 5.50
CA CYS A 23 2.86 4.82 6.60
C CYS A 23 2.26 5.83 7.61
N PRO A 24 0.93 5.84 7.84
CA PRO A 24 0.28 6.80 8.73
C PRO A 24 0.65 6.60 10.20
N ASN A 25 1.20 5.42 10.55
CA ASN A 25 1.54 5.08 11.92
C ASN A 25 2.98 5.47 12.33
N CYS A 26 3.91 5.55 11.37
CA CYS A 26 5.32 5.81 11.69
C CYS A 26 6.00 6.82 10.76
N ALA A 27 5.20 7.46 9.89
CA ALA A 27 5.62 8.43 8.87
C ALA A 27 6.76 7.94 7.96
N LYS A 28 6.98 6.62 7.89
CA LYS A 28 7.98 6.00 7.03
C LYS A 28 7.42 5.91 5.63
N GLU A 29 8.18 6.42 4.65
CA GLU A 29 7.93 6.11 3.25
C GLU A 29 8.24 4.65 2.95
N ASN A 30 7.29 4.03 2.27
CA ASN A 30 7.32 2.65 1.84
C ASN A 30 7.08 2.63 0.34
N SER A 31 7.76 1.73 -0.37
CA SER A 31 7.60 1.53 -1.81
C SER A 31 7.29 0.08 -2.12
N ILE A 32 6.49 -0.13 -3.16
CA ILE A 32 6.10 -1.43 -3.70
C ILE A 32 6.53 -1.44 -5.15
N VAL A 33 7.54 -2.25 -5.48
CA VAL A 33 8.01 -2.41 -6.86
C VAL A 33 7.27 -3.57 -7.50
N TYR A 34 6.67 -3.32 -8.66
CA TYR A 34 5.96 -4.32 -9.45
C TYR A 34 6.85 -4.83 -10.57
N ASN A 35 7.25 -6.10 -10.48
CA ASN A 35 7.98 -6.76 -11.57
C ASN A 35 7.06 -7.28 -12.69
N MET A 36 5.72 -7.15 -12.53
CA MET A 36 4.76 -7.72 -13.47
C MET A 36 3.66 -6.70 -13.83
N PRO A 37 3.45 -6.38 -15.12
CA PRO A 37 2.53 -5.33 -15.55
C PRO A 37 1.06 -5.63 -15.21
N LYS A 38 0.64 -6.91 -15.17
CA LYS A 38 -0.73 -7.27 -14.73
C LYS A 38 -1.02 -6.93 -13.26
N ALA A 39 0.01 -6.92 -12.40
CA ALA A 39 -0.14 -6.63 -10.99
C ALA A 39 -0.25 -5.13 -10.69
N PHE A 40 0.15 -4.31 -11.67
CA PHE A 40 0.26 -2.86 -11.59
C PHE A 40 -1.06 -2.12 -11.81
N TYR A 41 -2.04 -2.72 -12.51
CA TYR A 41 -3.36 -2.13 -12.75
C TYR A 41 -4.41 -2.49 -11.68
N LYS A 42 -3.98 -3.01 -10.52
CA LYS A 42 -4.93 -3.26 -9.42
C LYS A 42 -5.15 -1.97 -8.65
N GLU A 43 -6.40 -1.55 -8.51
CA GLU A 43 -6.83 -0.36 -7.77
C GLU A 43 -6.47 -0.41 -6.27
N SER A 44 -6.32 -1.62 -5.71
CA SER A 44 -5.98 -1.82 -4.30
C SER A 44 -5.00 -2.97 -4.08
N ARG A 45 -4.09 -2.79 -3.12
CA ARG A 45 -3.10 -3.79 -2.73
C ARG A 45 -2.78 -3.77 -1.25
N ASP A 46 -2.65 -4.94 -0.66
CA ASP A 46 -2.12 -5.07 0.70
C ASP A 46 -0.61 -4.86 0.71
N ALA A 47 -0.15 -3.99 1.61
CA ALA A 47 1.25 -3.71 1.85
C ALA A 47 1.55 -3.74 3.34
N VAL A 48 2.81 -4.02 3.66
CA VAL A 48 3.29 -4.03 5.04
C VAL A 48 4.34 -2.96 5.20
N CYS A 49 4.20 -2.12 6.23
CA CYS A 49 5.24 -1.13 6.52
C CYS A 49 6.53 -1.83 6.94
N GLY A 50 7.66 -1.43 6.34
CA GLY A 50 8.95 -2.06 6.64
C GLY A 50 9.46 -1.76 8.05
N LYS A 51 8.98 -0.65 8.65
CA LYS A 51 9.39 -0.20 9.99
C LYS A 51 8.49 -0.75 11.09
N CYS A 52 7.19 -0.48 11.03
CA CYS A 52 6.25 -0.87 12.08
C CYS A 52 5.54 -2.20 11.84
N ARG A 53 5.80 -2.87 10.70
CA ARG A 53 5.17 -4.15 10.29
C ARG A 53 3.64 -4.16 10.31
N LYS A 54 2.99 -2.99 10.36
CA LYS A 54 1.54 -2.88 10.23
C LYS A 54 1.12 -3.14 8.78
N HIS A 55 -0.03 -3.77 8.63
CA HIS A 55 -0.64 -4.06 7.34
C HIS A 55 -1.54 -2.90 6.93
N PHE A 56 -1.44 -2.49 5.69
CA PHE A 56 -2.19 -1.39 5.09
C PHE A 56 -2.75 -1.84 3.74
N THR A 57 -3.87 -1.25 3.36
CA THR A 57 -4.39 -1.39 2.00
C THR A 57 -4.01 -0.14 1.23
N VAL A 58 -3.08 -0.25 0.30
CA VAL A 58 -2.66 0.83 -0.59
C VAL A 58 -3.65 0.92 -1.74
N LEU A 59 -4.36 2.04 -1.83
CA LEU A 59 -5.21 2.39 -2.96
C LEU A 59 -4.39 3.21 -3.95
N THR A 60 -4.42 2.84 -5.21
CA THR A 60 -3.83 3.63 -6.28
C THR A 60 -4.93 4.04 -7.25
N PRO A 61 -5.48 5.27 -7.09
CA PRO A 61 -6.39 5.83 -8.07
C PRO A 61 -5.66 6.05 -9.40
N ASP A 62 -6.35 5.83 -10.51
CA ASP A 62 -5.84 6.04 -11.87
C ASP A 62 -5.80 7.54 -12.23
#